data_AF-A0A7J7PZX1-F1
#
_entry.id   AF-A0A7J7PZX1-F1
#
_cell.length_a   1.000
_cell.length_b   1.000
_cell.length_c   1.000
_cell.angle_alpha   90.00
_cell.angle_beta   90.00
_cell.angle_gamma   90.00
#
_symmetry.space_group_name_H-M   'P 1'
#
loop_
_entity.id
_entity.type
_entity.pdbx_description
1 polymer ?
#
loop_
_entity_poly.entity_id
_entity_poly.type
_entity_poly.pdbx_seq_one_letter_code
_entity_poly.pdbx_strand_id
1 'polypeptide(L)'
;MTESLRALGVGKQQYQQIAQQPRQNARLAAGDVQGVIERIRQDYQQAYFVTGVIDDSIYDPGCTFVDPTVQFSGLDLWKRNLQLLVPFLVEARIELMSISSMGRDSKGFEQIRAEWSLDTGLSLPWRPRVSILGSTIYTLNSDANQVVRHVEAWSVSAWQALLQIITPGPRE
;
A
#
# COMPACT_ATOMS: atom_id res chain seq x y z
N MET A 1 -20.11 10.39 -29.06
CA MET A 1 -19.73 10.81 -27.70
C MET A 1 -18.58 9.92 -27.21
N THR A 2 -17.41 10.00 -27.84
CA THR A 2 -16.34 8.99 -27.61
C THR A 2 -14.95 9.63 -27.63
N GLU A 3 -14.80 10.79 -26.98
CA GLU A 3 -13.50 11.47 -26.89
C GLU A 3 -13.15 11.96 -25.48
N SER A 4 -13.88 11.53 -24.45
CA SER A 4 -13.67 12.03 -23.07
C SER A 4 -12.65 11.24 -22.24
N LEU A 5 -12.07 10.15 -22.77
CA LEU A 5 -11.13 9.30 -22.02
C LEU A 5 -9.64 9.68 -22.19
N ARG A 6 -9.32 10.73 -22.96
CA ARG A 6 -7.93 11.13 -23.24
C ARG A 6 -7.27 12.01 -22.15
N ALA A 7 -8.02 12.46 -21.14
CA ALA A 7 -7.49 13.37 -20.11
C ALA A 7 -7.08 12.68 -18.79
N LEU A 8 -7.10 11.34 -18.70
CA LEU A 8 -6.72 10.59 -17.49
C LEU A 8 -5.20 10.33 -17.34
N GLY A 9 -4.39 10.98 -18.16
CA GLY A 9 -3.03 10.50 -18.49
C GLY A 9 -1.89 11.03 -17.63
N VAL A 10 -2.04 12.14 -16.90
CA VAL A 10 -0.89 12.83 -16.30
C VAL A 10 -0.29 12.05 -15.13
N GLY A 11 -1.11 11.34 -14.33
CA GLY A 11 -0.63 10.41 -13.30
C GLY A 11 -0.21 9.04 -13.88
N LYS A 12 -0.96 8.53 -14.86
CA LYS A 12 -0.70 7.19 -15.46
C LYS A 12 0.70 7.06 -16.06
N GLN A 13 1.21 8.10 -16.73
CA GLN A 13 2.53 8.04 -17.39
C GLN A 13 3.69 7.93 -16.40
N GLN A 14 3.63 8.63 -15.26
CA GLN A 14 4.67 8.58 -14.23
C GLN A 14 4.74 7.20 -13.55
N TYR A 15 3.59 6.56 -13.31
CA TYR A 15 3.52 5.25 -12.65
C TYR A 15 3.81 4.07 -13.59
N GLN A 16 3.46 4.19 -14.88
CA GLN A 16 3.74 3.16 -15.89
C GLN A 16 5.24 2.88 -16.06
N GLN A 17 6.09 3.91 -15.93
CA GLN A 17 7.55 3.75 -16.03
C GLN A 17 8.12 2.99 -14.83
N ILE A 18 7.60 3.24 -13.61
CA ILE A 18 8.00 2.53 -12.39
C ILE A 18 7.54 1.07 -12.46
N ALA A 19 6.31 0.81 -12.93
CA ALA A 19 5.76 -0.54 -13.11
C ALA A 19 6.50 -1.40 -14.15
N GLN A 20 7.22 -0.79 -15.08
CA GLN A 20 7.98 -1.49 -16.12
C GLN A 20 9.35 -2.00 -15.65
N GLN A 21 9.82 -1.59 -14.46
CA GLN A 21 11.09 -2.04 -13.90
C GLN A 21 10.85 -2.89 -12.66
N PRO A 22 10.83 -4.23 -12.77
CA PRO A 22 10.77 -5.08 -11.58
C PRO A 22 12.01 -4.85 -10.72
N ARG A 23 11.81 -4.39 -9.48
CA ARG A 23 12.88 -4.25 -8.49
C ARG A 23 13.40 -5.63 -8.12
N GLN A 24 14.64 -5.92 -8.53
CA GLN A 24 15.37 -7.09 -8.08
C GLN A 24 16.36 -6.67 -7.00
N ASN A 25 15.85 -6.44 -5.80
CA ASN A 25 16.69 -6.17 -4.65
C ASN A 25 17.22 -7.50 -4.09
N ALA A 26 18.46 -7.48 -3.60
CA ALA A 26 19.04 -8.62 -2.89
C ALA A 26 18.23 -8.92 -1.62
N ARG A 27 18.27 -10.14 -1.09
CA ARG A 27 17.67 -10.41 0.22
C ARG A 27 18.46 -9.72 1.33
N LEU A 28 17.75 -9.29 2.36
CA LEU A 28 18.37 -8.73 3.57
C LEU A 28 18.97 -9.84 4.43
N ALA A 29 20.04 -9.52 5.15
CA ALA A 29 20.65 -10.43 6.12
C ALA A 29 19.70 -10.65 7.32
N ALA A 30 19.83 -11.79 7.99
CA ALA A 30 19.11 -12.04 9.23
C ALA A 30 19.43 -10.95 10.28
N GLY A 31 18.40 -10.42 10.93
CA GLY A 31 18.49 -9.34 11.93
C GLY A 31 18.44 -7.93 11.35
N ASP A 32 18.39 -7.76 10.02
CA ASP A 32 18.43 -6.45 9.37
C ASP A 32 17.06 -5.73 9.37
N VAL A 33 16.56 -5.43 10.56
CA VAL A 33 15.29 -4.72 10.77
C VAL A 33 15.33 -3.32 10.16
N GLN A 34 16.47 -2.63 10.25
CA GLN A 34 16.63 -1.30 9.66
C GLN A 34 16.59 -1.33 8.13
N GLY A 35 17.19 -2.36 7.51
CA GLY A 35 17.05 -2.61 6.07
C GLY A 35 15.61 -2.84 5.65
N VAL A 36 14.81 -3.56 6.45
CA VAL A 36 13.37 -3.74 6.17
C VAL A 36 12.64 -2.40 6.24
N ILE A 37 12.85 -1.63 7.31
CA ILE A 37 12.24 -0.30 7.48
C ILE A 37 12.56 0.60 6.28
N GLU A 38 13.82 0.62 5.84
CA GLU A 38 14.25 1.48 4.74
C GLU A 38 13.60 1.07 3.41
N ARG A 39 13.45 -0.23 3.15
CA ARG A 39 12.75 -0.70 1.95
C ARG A 39 11.26 -0.39 1.98
N ILE A 40 10.62 -0.49 3.15
CA ILE A 40 9.23 -0.02 3.32
C ILE A 40 9.16 1.49 3.02
N ARG A 41 10.07 2.32 3.53
CA ARG A 41 10.11 3.76 3.21
C ARG A 41 10.22 4.00 1.70
N GLN A 42 11.08 3.25 1.01
CA GLN A 42 11.26 3.36 -0.44
C GLN A 42 10.02 2.93 -1.22
N ASP A 43 9.23 1.97 -0.71
CA ASP A 43 7.94 1.62 -1.29
C ASP A 43 6.94 2.78 -1.17
N TYR A 44 6.85 3.42 0.00
CA TYR A 44 5.99 4.62 0.17
C TYR A 44 6.45 5.79 -0.72
N GLN A 45 7.76 6.05 -0.82
CA GLN A 45 8.30 7.09 -1.71
C GLN A 45 7.97 6.87 -3.18
N GLN A 46 7.82 5.60 -3.59
CA GLN A 46 7.39 5.25 -4.94
C GLN A 46 5.87 5.09 -5.08
N ALA A 47 5.12 5.49 -4.06
CA ALA A 47 3.67 5.36 -4.00
C ALA A 47 3.24 3.93 -4.36
N TYR A 48 3.80 2.90 -3.71
CA TYR A 48 3.56 1.48 -4.05
C TYR A 48 2.07 1.12 -4.16
N PHE A 49 1.21 1.76 -3.36
CA PHE A 49 -0.24 1.57 -3.41
C PHE A 49 -0.87 2.03 -4.74
N VAL A 50 -0.23 3.02 -5.39
CA VAL A 50 -0.65 3.61 -6.67
C VAL A 50 0.06 2.97 -7.85
N THR A 51 1.34 2.58 -7.71
CA THR A 51 2.11 1.93 -8.79
C THR A 51 1.88 0.42 -8.83
N GLY A 52 1.47 -0.17 -7.72
CA GLY A 52 1.47 -1.62 -7.48
C GLY A 52 2.88 -2.22 -7.57
N VAL A 53 3.93 -1.41 -7.40
CA VAL A 53 5.33 -1.83 -7.38
C VAL A 53 5.84 -1.78 -5.96
N ILE A 54 6.21 -2.94 -5.45
CA ILE A 54 6.73 -3.15 -4.10
C ILE A 54 8.09 -3.82 -4.20
N ASP A 55 8.90 -3.75 -3.14
CA ASP A 55 10.04 -4.64 -3.00
C ASP A 55 9.59 -6.02 -2.51
N ASP A 56 9.39 -6.95 -3.44
CA ASP A 56 8.99 -8.33 -3.12
C ASP A 56 9.99 -9.04 -2.19
N SER A 57 11.27 -8.66 -2.22
CA SER A 57 12.33 -9.40 -1.54
C SER A 57 12.30 -9.26 -0.01
N ILE A 58 11.55 -8.30 0.52
CA ILE A 58 11.29 -8.16 1.96
C ILE A 58 10.00 -8.80 2.42
N TYR A 59 9.24 -9.47 1.56
CA TYR A 59 8.02 -10.17 1.94
C TYR A 59 8.24 -11.69 1.84
N ASP A 60 7.65 -12.42 2.78
CA ASP A 60 7.47 -13.85 2.63
C ASP A 60 6.44 -14.14 1.52
N PRO A 61 6.66 -15.12 0.63
CA PRO A 61 5.69 -15.45 -0.42
C PRO A 61 4.29 -15.79 0.11
N GLY A 62 4.21 -16.38 1.31
CA GLY A 62 2.98 -16.71 2.04
C GLY A 62 2.52 -15.62 3.02
N CYS A 63 3.06 -14.40 2.93
CA CYS A 63 2.70 -13.29 3.81
C CYS A 63 1.17 -13.11 3.89
N THR A 64 0.67 -12.86 5.10
CA THR A 64 -0.75 -12.60 5.35
C THR A 64 -1.02 -11.11 5.36
N PHE A 65 -1.97 -10.67 4.54
CA PHE A 65 -2.42 -9.29 4.40
C PHE A 65 -3.81 -9.15 5.00
N VAL A 66 -3.99 -8.14 5.85
CA VAL A 66 -5.25 -7.87 6.53
C VAL A 66 -5.51 -6.38 6.50
N ASP A 67 -6.70 -5.99 6.09
CA ASP A 67 -7.25 -4.66 6.26
C ASP A 67 -8.65 -4.75 6.90
N PRO A 68 -9.31 -3.62 7.25
CA PRO A 68 -10.63 -3.64 7.86
C PRO A 68 -11.75 -4.30 7.02
N THR A 69 -11.53 -4.53 5.73
CA THR A 69 -12.51 -5.08 4.78
C THR A 69 -12.22 -6.53 4.37
N VAL A 70 -10.95 -6.93 4.28
CA VAL A 70 -10.54 -8.24 3.76
C VAL A 70 -9.33 -8.82 4.48
N GLN A 71 -9.20 -10.14 4.41
CA GLN A 71 -8.02 -10.89 4.84
C GLN A 71 -7.69 -11.95 3.79
N PHE A 72 -6.42 -12.03 3.40
CA PHE A 72 -5.93 -13.08 2.51
C PHE A 72 -4.43 -13.31 2.72
N SER A 73 -3.89 -14.39 2.13
CA SER A 73 -2.46 -14.71 2.17
C SER A 73 -1.92 -14.89 0.76
N GLY A 74 -0.67 -14.51 0.55
CA GLY A 74 0.04 -14.66 -0.72
C GLY A 74 0.49 -13.33 -1.32
N LEU A 75 1.79 -13.18 -1.51
CA LEU A 75 2.41 -11.96 -2.07
C LEU A 75 1.94 -11.68 -3.50
N ASP A 76 1.88 -12.69 -4.36
CA ASP A 76 1.41 -12.54 -5.75
C ASP A 76 -0.07 -12.13 -5.83
N LEU A 77 -0.88 -12.59 -4.87
CA LEU A 77 -2.27 -12.18 -4.76
C LEU A 77 -2.38 -10.71 -4.35
N TRP A 78 -1.58 -10.27 -3.37
CA TRP A 78 -1.54 -8.87 -2.97
C TRP A 78 -1.16 -7.95 -4.13
N LYS A 79 -0.07 -8.26 -4.83
CA LYS A 79 0.40 -7.48 -6.00
C LYS A 79 -0.68 -7.36 -7.06
N ARG A 80 -1.34 -8.47 -7.40
CA ARG A 80 -2.47 -8.47 -8.33
C ARG A 80 -3.61 -7.57 -7.86
N ASN A 81 -3.99 -7.65 -6.58
CA ASN A 81 -5.05 -6.81 -6.03
C ASN A 81 -4.70 -5.32 -6.12
N LEU A 82 -3.46 -4.93 -5.79
CA LEU A 82 -2.99 -3.55 -5.96
C LEU A 82 -3.11 -3.10 -7.42
N GLN A 83 -2.64 -3.93 -8.37
CA GLN A 83 -2.70 -3.62 -9.81
C GLN A 83 -4.13 -3.44 -10.33
N LEU A 84 -5.14 -4.09 -9.73
CA LEU A 84 -6.55 -3.92 -10.11
C LEU A 84 -7.12 -2.56 -9.68
N LEU A 85 -6.56 -1.92 -8.65
CA LEU A 85 -7.02 -0.62 -8.14
C LEU A 85 -6.48 0.55 -8.98
N VAL A 86 -5.23 0.43 -9.45
CA VAL A 86 -4.49 1.50 -10.17
C VAL A 86 -5.31 2.21 -11.27
N PRO A 87 -6.06 1.51 -12.15
CA PRO A 87 -6.79 2.17 -13.23
C PRO A 87 -7.86 3.17 -12.76
N PHE A 88 -8.35 3.02 -11.53
CA PHE A 88 -9.41 3.84 -10.96
C PHE A 88 -8.89 5.02 -10.15
N LEU A 89 -7.61 5.00 -9.75
CA LEU A 89 -7.02 6.04 -8.92
C LEU A 89 -6.73 7.31 -9.74
N VAL A 90 -7.16 8.46 -9.22
CA VAL A 90 -6.96 9.80 -9.78
C VAL A 90 -6.26 10.64 -8.73
N GLU A 91 -5.15 11.29 -9.12
CA GLU A 91 -4.36 12.18 -8.25
C GLU A 91 -4.01 11.55 -6.89
N ALA A 92 -3.80 10.23 -6.86
CA ALA A 92 -3.56 9.51 -5.64
C ALA A 92 -2.24 9.91 -4.97
N ARG A 93 -2.31 10.17 -3.68
CA ARG A 93 -1.19 10.52 -2.81
C ARG A 93 -1.22 9.62 -1.60
N ILE A 94 -0.17 8.83 -1.43
CA ILE A 94 0.08 8.08 -0.20
C ILE A 94 1.33 8.66 0.44
N GLU A 95 1.22 9.11 1.68
CA GLU A 95 2.31 9.76 2.40
C GLU A 95 2.62 8.99 3.67
N LEU A 96 3.90 8.63 3.84
CA LEU A 96 4.39 8.03 5.07
C LEU A 96 4.67 9.13 6.09
N MET A 97 3.91 9.14 7.18
CA MET A 97 4.03 10.13 8.26
C MET A 97 5.11 9.73 9.26
N SER A 98 5.13 8.45 9.65
CA SER A 98 6.11 7.91 10.60
C SER A 98 6.33 6.42 10.34
N ILE A 99 7.52 5.93 10.67
CA ILE A 99 7.82 4.49 10.70
C ILE A 99 8.88 4.19 11.74
N SER A 100 8.63 3.20 12.59
CA SER A 100 9.54 2.79 13.66
C SER A 100 9.38 1.32 14.02
N SER A 101 10.44 0.72 14.56
CA SER A 101 10.30 -0.57 15.26
C SER A 101 9.52 -0.36 16.56
N MET A 102 8.66 -1.33 16.86
CA MET A 102 7.87 -1.45 18.10
C MET A 102 8.51 -2.46 19.06
N GLY A 103 9.63 -3.08 18.69
CA GLY A 103 10.21 -4.22 19.38
C GLY A 103 9.48 -5.53 19.09
N ARG A 104 9.74 -6.54 19.92
CA ARG A 104 9.18 -7.89 19.75
C ARG A 104 7.82 -8.04 20.41
N ASP A 105 6.91 -8.73 19.73
CA ASP A 105 5.61 -9.10 20.28
C ASP A 105 5.71 -10.24 21.33
N SER A 106 4.57 -10.65 21.87
CA SER A 106 4.49 -11.73 22.87
C SER A 106 4.97 -13.09 22.37
N LYS A 107 5.10 -13.26 21.05
CA LYS A 107 5.61 -14.47 20.39
C LYS A 107 7.09 -14.32 19.99
N GLY A 108 7.71 -13.18 20.27
CA GLY A 108 9.12 -12.91 20.01
C GLY A 108 9.41 -12.40 18.59
N PHE A 109 8.39 -12.09 17.78
CA PHE A 109 8.58 -11.56 16.44
C PHE A 109 8.73 -10.04 16.46
N GLU A 110 9.71 -9.52 15.72
CA GLU A 110 9.90 -8.08 15.57
C GLU A 110 8.69 -7.45 14.87
N GLN A 111 8.22 -6.32 15.39
CA GLN A 111 7.14 -5.55 14.78
C GLN A 111 7.61 -4.16 14.37
N ILE A 112 7.22 -3.73 13.18
CA ILE A 112 7.41 -2.39 12.67
C ILE A 112 6.04 -1.75 12.53
N ARG A 113 5.89 -0.50 12.93
CA ARG A 113 4.68 0.29 12.72
C ARG A 113 4.96 1.43 11.76
N ALA A 114 4.11 1.57 10.74
CA ALA A 114 4.06 2.75 9.88
C ALA A 114 2.74 3.48 10.10
N GLU A 115 2.77 4.81 10.12
CA GLU A 115 1.59 5.66 10.05
C GLU A 115 1.60 6.40 8.71
N TRP A 116 0.46 6.43 8.04
CA TRP A 116 0.36 6.94 6.68
C TRP A 116 -0.97 7.66 6.44
N SER A 117 -1.00 8.51 5.43
CA SER A 117 -2.22 9.10 4.88
C SER A 117 -2.39 8.66 3.43
N LEU A 118 -3.64 8.47 3.02
CA LEU A 118 -4.05 8.22 1.64
C LEU A 118 -5.09 9.26 1.26
N ASP A 119 -4.86 9.96 0.16
CA ASP A 119 -5.84 10.84 -0.47
C ASP A 119 -5.89 10.54 -1.97
N THR A 120 -7.08 10.27 -2.49
CA THR A 120 -7.27 9.98 -3.91
C THR A 120 -8.68 10.26 -4.38
N GLY A 121 -8.82 10.76 -5.61
CA GLY A 121 -10.08 10.71 -6.34
C GLY A 121 -10.25 9.37 -7.04
N LEU A 122 -11.49 8.93 -7.28
CA LEU A 122 -11.73 7.75 -8.12
C LEU A 122 -12.37 8.12 -9.46
N SER A 123 -11.94 7.43 -10.51
CA SER A 123 -12.45 7.54 -11.87
C SER A 123 -13.82 6.85 -12.04
N LEU A 124 -14.79 7.27 -11.23
CA LEU A 124 -16.19 6.84 -11.28
C LEU A 124 -17.10 8.01 -11.72
N PRO A 125 -18.30 7.76 -12.26
CA PRO A 125 -19.17 8.81 -12.80
C PRO A 125 -19.48 9.97 -11.82
N TRP A 126 -19.52 9.68 -10.51
CA TRP A 126 -19.78 10.65 -9.45
C TRP A 126 -18.51 11.19 -8.76
N ARG A 127 -17.31 10.85 -9.27
CA ARG A 127 -15.99 11.35 -8.85
C ARG A 127 -15.81 11.40 -7.32
N PRO A 128 -15.97 10.27 -6.62
CA PRO A 128 -15.79 10.24 -5.18
C PRO A 128 -14.34 10.60 -4.81
N ARG A 129 -14.15 11.12 -3.59
CA ARG A 129 -12.84 11.36 -2.99
C ARG A 129 -12.71 10.51 -1.75
N VAL A 130 -11.60 9.77 -1.65
CA VAL A 130 -11.24 8.97 -0.50
C VAL A 130 -10.10 9.66 0.23
N SER A 131 -10.25 9.85 1.53
CA SER A 131 -9.22 10.37 2.42
C SER A 131 -9.20 9.55 3.71
N ILE A 132 -8.08 8.86 3.94
CA ILE A 132 -7.92 7.91 5.03
C ILE A 132 -6.59 8.19 5.73
N LEU A 133 -6.62 8.25 7.07
CA LEU A 133 -5.43 8.10 7.88
C LEU A 133 -5.37 6.64 8.33
N GLY A 134 -4.19 6.04 8.25
CA GLY A 134 -4.02 4.63 8.54
C GLY A 134 -2.72 4.36 9.27
N SER A 135 -2.63 3.14 9.79
CA SER A 135 -1.36 2.59 10.24
C SER A 135 -1.25 1.15 9.81
N THR A 136 -0.02 0.70 9.60
CA THR A 136 0.30 -0.67 9.26
C THR A 136 1.24 -1.24 10.30
N ILE A 137 0.92 -2.45 10.80
CA ILE A 137 1.83 -3.27 11.58
C ILE A 137 2.41 -4.34 10.66
N TYR A 138 3.73 -4.34 10.51
CA TYR A 138 4.50 -5.37 9.83
C TYR A 138 5.10 -6.29 10.89
N THR A 139 4.73 -7.57 10.88
CA THR A 139 5.38 -8.60 11.70
C THR A 139 6.44 -9.30 10.86
N LEU A 140 7.66 -9.36 11.36
CA LEU A 140 8.77 -10.03 10.67
C LEU A 140 8.85 -11.51 11.03
N ASN A 141 9.52 -12.30 10.19
CA ASN A 141 9.86 -13.69 10.44
C ASN A 141 10.84 -13.84 11.64
N SER A 142 11.18 -15.09 11.99
CA SER A 142 12.14 -15.38 13.07
C SER A 142 13.52 -14.76 12.83
N ASP A 143 13.91 -14.64 11.57
CA ASP A 143 15.18 -14.07 11.14
C ASP A 143 15.14 -12.53 11.08
N ALA A 144 13.99 -11.91 11.37
CA ALA A 144 13.77 -10.47 11.40
C ALA A 144 14.23 -9.72 10.12
N ASN A 145 14.04 -10.35 8.95
CA ASN A 145 14.48 -9.80 7.66
C ASN A 145 13.41 -9.84 6.55
N GLN A 146 12.27 -10.49 6.80
CA GLN A 146 11.12 -10.51 5.88
C GLN A 146 9.81 -10.33 6.65
N VAL A 147 8.85 -9.65 6.03
CA VAL A 147 7.49 -9.46 6.52
C VAL A 147 6.68 -10.73 6.25
N VAL A 148 6.13 -11.31 7.31
CA VAL A 148 5.23 -12.48 7.25
C VAL A 148 3.78 -12.09 7.48
N ARG A 149 3.55 -10.89 8.02
CA ARG A 149 2.21 -10.36 8.26
C ARG A 149 2.19 -8.85 8.09
N HIS A 150 1.26 -8.37 7.28
CA HIS A 150 0.99 -6.97 6.99
C HIS A 150 -0.46 -6.69 7.43
N VAL A 151 -0.64 -5.91 8.50
CA VAL A 151 -1.97 -5.60 9.05
C VAL A 151 -2.21 -4.11 9.04
N GLU A 152 -3.20 -3.66 8.29
CA GLU A 152 -3.66 -2.28 8.28
C GLU A 152 -4.77 -2.04 9.29
N ALA A 153 -4.76 -0.84 9.87
CA ALA A 153 -5.85 -0.26 10.63
C ALA A 153 -6.11 1.16 10.12
N TRP A 154 -7.37 1.48 9.84
CA TRP A 154 -7.79 2.79 9.36
C TRP A 154 -8.39 3.62 10.50
N SER A 155 -8.26 4.95 10.43
CA SER A 155 -8.88 5.88 11.37
C SER A 155 -10.41 5.93 11.25
N VAL A 156 -10.92 5.42 10.13
CA VAL A 156 -12.35 5.27 9.84
C VAL A 156 -12.71 3.79 9.80
N SER A 157 -13.98 3.48 10.07
CA SER A 157 -14.46 2.10 9.87
C SER A 157 -14.42 1.71 8.40
N ALA A 158 -14.33 0.40 8.14
CA ALA A 158 -14.47 -0.19 6.79
C ALA A 158 -15.70 0.35 6.06
N TRP A 159 -16.84 0.44 6.77
CA TRP A 159 -18.09 0.96 6.23
C TRP A 159 -17.99 2.44 5.82
N GLN A 160 -17.36 3.27 6.66
CA GLN A 160 -17.13 4.68 6.32
C GLN A 160 -16.20 4.85 5.12
N ALA A 161 -15.15 4.04 5.00
CA ALA A 161 -14.28 4.03 3.82
C ALA A 161 -15.06 3.63 2.55
N LEU A 162 -15.92 2.61 2.64
CA LEU A 162 -16.79 2.20 1.53
C LEU A 162 -17.81 3.29 1.16
N LEU A 163 -18.38 3.99 2.14
CA LEU A 163 -19.29 5.12 1.90
C LEU A 163 -18.59 6.25 1.12
N GLN A 164 -17.30 6.50 1.36
CA GLN A 164 -16.55 7.51 0.59
C GLN A 164 -16.50 7.15 -0.91
N ILE A 165 -16.45 5.86 -1.27
CA ILE A 165 -16.42 5.39 -2.66
C ILE A 165 -17.76 5.63 -3.37
N ILE A 166 -18.90 5.52 -2.67
CA ILE A 166 -20.24 5.68 -3.28
C ILE A 166 -20.83 7.08 -3.10
N THR A 167 -20.22 7.92 -2.26
CA THR A 167 -20.65 9.31 -2.07
C THR A 167 -20.10 10.20 -3.18
N PRO A 168 -20.90 11.06 -3.82
CA PRO A 168 -20.40 12.02 -4.79
C PRO A 168 -19.30 12.91 -4.20
N GLY A 169 -18.27 13.21 -5.00
CA GLY A 169 -17.25 14.17 -4.59
C GLY A 169 -17.82 15.58 -4.33
N PRO A 170 -17.09 16.44 -3.61
CA PRO A 170 -17.45 17.85 -3.48
C PRO A 170 -17.69 18.45 -4.87
N ARG A 171 -18.75 19.23 -5.03
CA ARG A 171 -18.93 20.03 -6.25
C ARG A 171 -17.95 21.19 -6.17
N GLU A 172 -16.98 21.21 -7.07
CA GLU A 172 -16.12 22.38 -7.34
C GLU A 172 -16.96 23.55 -7.88
#